data_AF-A0A538JGX3-F1
#
_entry.id   AF-A0A538JGX3-F1
#
_cell.length_a   1.000
_cell.length_b   1.000
_cell.length_c   1.000
_cell.angle_alpha   90.00
_cell.angle_beta   90.00
_cell.angle_gamma   90.00
#
_symmetry.space_group_name_H-M   'P 1'
#
loop_
_entity.id
_entity.type
_entity.pdbx_description
1 polymer ?
#
loop_
_entity_poly.entity_id
_entity_poly.type
_entity_poly.pdbx_seq_one_letter_code
_entity_poly.pdbx_strand_id
1 'polypeptide(L)'
;MILPDDFPRAIEAFACDLDRTLIGEDAVLRPRTRAAIATARDAGIHVVIVTGRMFRSVLPYVREAGLTDLVVCYQGAVVADPATGEFLR
;
A
#
# COMPACT_ATOMS: atom_id res chain seq x y z
N MET A 1 -8.72 -6.76 19.79
CA MET A 1 -8.61 -7.94 18.91
C MET A 1 -7.74 -8.96 19.63
N ILE A 2 -8.22 -10.20 19.79
CA ILE A 2 -7.42 -11.30 20.33
C ILE A 2 -7.06 -12.17 19.13
N LEU A 3 -5.77 -12.30 18.83
CA LEU A 3 -5.28 -13.17 17.77
C LEU A 3 -5.06 -14.58 18.33
N PRO A 4 -5.26 -15.64 17.53
CA PRO A 4 -4.91 -17.00 17.90
C PRO A 4 -3.45 -17.12 18.37
N ASP A 5 -3.17 -18.11 19.23
CA ASP A 5 -1.81 -18.33 19.74
C ASP A 5 -0.82 -18.73 18.64
N ASP A 6 -1.30 -19.39 17.60
CA ASP A 6 -0.55 -19.79 16.41
C ASP A 6 -0.50 -18.72 15.32
N PHE A 7 -1.05 -17.52 15.57
CA PHE A 7 -1.01 -16.45 14.59
C PHE A 7 0.44 -15.95 14.39
N PRO A 8 0.94 -15.89 13.14
CA PRO A 8 2.31 -15.49 12.86
C PRO A 8 2.55 -14.07 13.38
N ARG A 9 3.59 -13.93 14.21
CA ARG A 9 3.99 -12.64 14.82
C ARG A 9 4.98 -11.88 13.94
N ALA A 10 5.71 -12.58 13.10
CA ALA A 10 6.61 -11.99 12.11
C ALA A 10 5.83 -11.75 10.80
N ILE A 11 5.89 -10.53 10.31
CA ILE A 11 5.23 -10.08 9.08
C ILE A 11 6.31 -9.55 8.15
N GLU A 12 6.39 -10.10 6.93
CA GLU A 12 7.35 -9.64 5.91
C GLU A 12 6.74 -8.57 4.99
N ALA A 13 5.42 -8.61 4.78
CA ALA A 13 4.72 -7.68 3.92
C ALA A 13 3.30 -7.37 4.42
N PHE A 14 2.87 -6.15 4.15
CA PHE A 14 1.52 -5.64 4.35
C PHE A 14 0.95 -5.20 3.00
N ALA A 15 0.04 -6.00 2.45
CA ALA A 15 -0.70 -5.68 1.23
C ALA A 15 -2.07 -5.11 1.58
N CYS A 16 -2.42 -3.94 1.04
CA CYS A 16 -3.61 -3.22 1.45
C CYS A 16 -4.31 -2.52 0.29
N ASP A 17 -5.64 -2.55 0.31
CA ASP A 17 -6.46 -1.71 -0.57
C ASP A 17 -6.34 -0.21 -0.22
N LEU A 18 -6.72 0.65 -1.16
CA LEU A 18 -6.66 2.10 -1.02
C LEU A 18 -8.02 2.71 -0.63
N ASP A 19 -9.02 2.61 -1.50
CA ASP A 19 -10.28 3.34 -1.41
C ASP A 19 -11.17 2.83 -0.28
N ARG A 20 -11.53 3.72 0.66
CA ARG A 20 -12.27 3.36 1.89
C ARG A 20 -11.52 2.35 2.77
N THR A 21 -10.20 2.25 2.58
CA THR A 21 -9.29 1.40 3.36
C THR A 21 -8.16 2.25 3.95
N LEU A 22 -7.21 2.71 3.13
CA LEU A 22 -6.15 3.65 3.56
C LEU A 22 -6.63 5.10 3.50
N ILE A 23 -7.51 5.43 2.55
CA ILE A 23 -8.15 6.74 2.40
C ILE A 23 -9.65 6.66 2.63
N GLY A 24 -10.24 7.74 3.13
CA GLY A 24 -11.69 7.86 3.30
C GLY A 24 -12.42 8.24 2.01
N GLU A 25 -13.72 8.48 2.11
CA GLU A 25 -14.55 9.01 1.01
C GLU A 25 -14.10 10.39 0.53
N ASP A 26 -13.44 11.16 1.39
CA ASP A 26 -12.79 12.44 1.08
C ASP A 26 -11.51 12.29 0.25
N ALA A 27 -11.09 11.05 -0.03
CA ALA A 27 -9.90 10.70 -0.76
C ALA A 27 -8.60 11.27 -0.16
N VAL A 28 -8.59 11.55 1.14
CA VAL A 28 -7.45 12.10 1.88
C VAL A 28 -6.64 10.99 2.53
N LEU A 29 -5.33 10.97 2.25
CA LEU A 29 -4.39 10.15 3.00
C LEU A 29 -3.97 10.85 4.29
N ARG A 30 -4.62 10.48 5.39
CA ARG A 30 -4.47 11.19 6.67
C ARG A 30 -3.04 11.06 7.22
N PRO A 31 -2.52 12.07 7.93
CA PRO A 31 -1.19 12.03 8.55
C PRO A 31 -0.96 10.81 9.45
N ARG A 32 -1.99 10.39 10.20
CA ARG A 32 -1.93 9.18 11.04
C ARG A 32 -1.67 7.92 10.20
N THR A 33 -2.33 7.78 9.05
CA THR A 33 -2.13 6.62 8.15
C THR A 33 -0.72 6.64 7.57
N ARG A 34 -0.23 7.81 7.16
CA ARG A 34 1.15 7.98 6.65
C ARG A 34 2.19 7.60 7.70
N ALA A 35 1.99 8.02 8.95
CA ALA A 35 2.87 7.65 10.05
C ALA A 35 2.89 6.14 10.30
N ALA A 36 1.73 5.48 10.27
CA ALA A 36 1.65 4.03 10.42
C ALA A 36 2.36 3.27 9.29
N ILE A 37 2.19 3.73 8.04
CA ILE A 37 2.92 3.19 6.88
C ILE A 37 4.44 3.35 7.06
N ALA A 38 4.90 4.52 7.51
CA ALA A 38 6.30 4.76 7.76
C ALA A 38 6.86 3.81 8.84
N THR A 39 6.15 3.65 9.97
CA THR A 39 6.55 2.71 11.04
C THR A 39 6.66 1.27 10.54
N ALA A 40 5.76 0.80 9.67
CA ALA A 40 5.86 -0.53 9.10
C ALA A 40 7.12 -0.68 8.22
N ARG A 41 7.41 0.33 7.39
CA ARG A 41 8.61 0.34 6.54
C ARG A 41 9.91 0.40 7.35
N ASP A 42 9.93 1.21 8.41
CA ASP A 42 11.09 1.32 9.30
C ASP A 42 11.36 0.00 10.05
N ALA A 43 10.33 -0.84 10.22
CA ALA A 43 10.45 -2.20 10.75
C ALA A 43 10.88 -3.23 9.69
N GLY A 44 11.16 -2.82 8.45
CA GLY A 44 11.55 -3.70 7.34
C GLY A 44 10.39 -4.43 6.67
N ILE A 45 9.14 -4.03 6.94
CA ILE A 45 7.95 -4.64 6.34
C ILE A 45 7.67 -3.96 5.00
N HIS A 46 7.54 -4.74 3.93
CA HIS A 46 7.11 -4.23 2.62
C HIS A 46 5.67 -3.72 2.70
N VAL A 47 5.39 -2.53 2.16
CA VAL A 47 4.03 -1.98 2.16
C VAL A 47 3.55 -1.79 0.73
N VAL A 48 2.64 -2.67 0.32
CA VAL A 48 2.16 -2.79 -1.06
C VAL A 48 0.72 -2.32 -1.16
N ILE A 49 0.45 -1.33 -2.01
CA ILE A 49 -0.92 -0.93 -2.34
C ILE A 49 -1.46 -1.88 -3.42
N VAL A 50 -2.65 -2.43 -3.18
CA VAL A 50 -3.36 -3.34 -4.09
C VAL A 50 -4.74 -2.77 -4.38
N THR A 51 -4.97 -2.23 -5.56
CA THR A 51 -6.17 -1.43 -5.83
C THR A 51 -6.78 -1.69 -7.20
N GLY A 52 -8.09 -1.42 -7.29
CA GLY A 52 -8.82 -1.30 -8.55
C GLY A 52 -8.43 -0.10 -9.40
N ARG A 53 -7.77 0.90 -8.81
CA ARG A 53 -7.39 2.12 -9.51
C ARG A 53 -6.38 1.89 -10.63
N MET A 54 -6.41 2.80 -11.60
CA MET A 54 -5.37 2.92 -12.63
C MET A 54 -4.05 3.39 -12.02
N PHE A 55 -2.92 2.97 -12.60
CA PHE A 55 -1.59 3.34 -12.11
C PHE A 55 -1.42 4.85 -11.92
N ARG A 56 -1.85 5.64 -12.90
CA ARG A 56 -1.74 7.11 -12.84
C ARG A 56 -2.53 7.73 -11.68
N SER A 57 -3.63 7.13 -11.24
CA SER A 57 -4.46 7.70 -10.16
C SER A 57 -4.08 7.20 -8.76
N VAL A 58 -3.36 6.08 -8.65
CA VAL A 58 -2.77 5.63 -7.38
C VAL A 58 -1.43 6.32 -7.08
N LEU A 59 -0.67 6.68 -8.12
CA LEU A 59 0.70 7.20 -7.99
C LEU A 59 0.86 8.42 -7.05
N PRO A 60 -0.05 9.41 -7.00
CA PRO A 60 0.05 10.49 -6.02
C PRO A 60 0.03 10.00 -4.56
N TYR A 61 -0.78 8.98 -4.26
CA TYR A 61 -0.87 8.39 -2.92
C TYR A 61 0.35 7.55 -2.57
N VAL A 62 0.88 6.78 -3.52
CA VAL A 62 2.14 6.03 -3.35
C VAL A 62 3.27 7.00 -2.98
N ARG A 63 3.38 8.12 -3.70
CA ARG A 63 4.39 9.16 -3.45
C ARG A 63 4.16 9.87 -2.12
N GLU A 64 2.93 10.25 -1.81
CA GLU A 64 2.59 10.91 -0.53
C GLU A 64 2.89 10.01 0.68
N ALA A 65 2.64 8.71 0.54
CA ALA A 65 2.94 7.69 1.53
C ALA A 65 4.44 7.33 1.62
N GLY A 66 5.28 7.84 0.71
CA GLY A 66 6.71 7.53 0.65
C GLY A 66 7.00 6.07 0.28
N LEU A 67 6.08 5.41 -0.41
CA LEU A 67 6.20 4.01 -0.82
C LEU A 67 7.08 3.89 -2.07
N THR A 68 7.93 2.86 -2.05
CA THR A 68 8.86 2.53 -3.14
C THR A 68 8.67 1.10 -3.66
N ASP A 69 7.90 0.28 -2.96
CA ASP A 69 7.53 -1.06 -3.40
C ASP A 69 6.64 -1.01 -4.65
N LEU A 70 6.57 -2.12 -5.40
CA LEU A 70 5.67 -2.26 -6.53
C LEU A 70 4.21 -2.02 -6.11
N VAL A 71 3.39 -1.53 -7.03
CA VAL A 71 1.95 -1.31 -6.82
C VAL A 71 1.13 -2.24 -7.71
N VAL A 72 0.07 -2.80 -7.15
CA VAL A 72 -0.89 -3.61 -7.90
C VAL A 72 -2.10 -2.75 -8.26
N CYS A 73 -2.40 -2.67 -9.55
CA CYS A 73 -3.40 -1.78 -10.14
C CYS A 73 -4.44 -2.57 -10.95
N TYR A 74 -5.51 -1.88 -11.37
CA TYR A 74 -6.54 -2.42 -12.27
C TYR A 74 -7.11 -3.77 -11.79
N GLN A 75 -7.45 -3.86 -10.49
CA GLN A 75 -7.99 -5.07 -9.86
C GLN A 75 -7.04 -6.28 -9.92
N GLY A 76 -5.73 -6.03 -9.92
CA GLY A 76 -4.72 -7.09 -10.03
C GLY A 76 -4.25 -7.40 -11.44
N ALA A 77 -4.81 -6.73 -12.46
CA ALA A 77 -4.40 -6.95 -13.84
C ALA A 77 -3.00 -6.41 -14.14
N VAL A 78 -2.54 -5.39 -13.39
CA VAL A 78 -1.21 -4.79 -13.59
C VAL A 78 -0.40 -4.76 -12.32
N VAL A 79 0.88 -5.11 -12.43
CA VAL A 79 1.91 -4.80 -11.42
C VAL A 79 2.82 -3.73 -12.01
N ALA A 80 2.98 -2.61 -11.33
CA ALA A 80 3.76 -1.48 -11.83
C ALA A 80 4.82 -1.02 -10.84
N ASP A 81 5.96 -0.57 -11.36
CA ASP A 81 7.00 0.11 -10.60
C ASP A 81 6.65 1.61 -10.49
N PRO A 82 6.43 2.16 -9.28
CA PRO A 82 6.08 3.56 -9.11
C PRO A 82 7.24 4.55 -9.38
N ALA A 83 8.49 4.07 -9.37
CA ALA A 83 9.67 4.87 -9.65
C ALA A 83 9.91 5.04 -11.15
N THR A 84 9.77 3.96 -11.92
CA THR A 84 10.03 3.98 -13.38
C THR A 84 8.77 4.18 -14.22
N GLY A 85 7.60 3.80 -13.69
CA GLY A 85 6.35 3.73 -14.45
C GLY A 85 6.22 2.49 -15.34
N GLU A 86 7.16 1.54 -15.23
CA GLU A 86 7.12 0.27 -15.96
C GLU A 86 5.98 -0.62 -15.48
N PHE A 87 5.29 -1.26 -16.43
CA PHE A 87 4.30 -2.29 -16.15
C PHE A 87 4.96 -3.65 -16.33
N LEU A 88 5.07 -4.41 -15.25
CA LEU A 88 5.80 -5.68 -15.18
C LEU A 88 4.93 -6.88 -15.56
N ARG A 89 3.62 -6.72 -15.41
CA ARG A 89 2.57 -7.68 -15.79
C ARG A 89 1.30 -6.91 -16.11
#